data_AF-A0A4D6L589-F1
#
_entry.id   AF-A0A4D6L589-F1
#
_cell.length_a   1.000
_cell.length_b   1.000
_cell.length_c   1.000
_cell.angle_alpha   90.00
_cell.angle_beta   90.00
_cell.angle_gamma   90.00
#
_symmetry.space_group_name_H-M   'P 1'
#
loop_
_entity.id
_entity.type
_entity.pdbx_description
1 polymer ?
#
loop_
_entity_poly.entity_id
_entity_poly.type
_entity_poly.pdbx_seq_one_letter_code
_entity_poly.pdbx_strand_id
1 'polypeptide(L)'
;MDADHIVRTMVKFGSKALILSRRVGSLYKRKVDKLEEEKAALEKAKESWEVERKRLVTWRVRCLDSEERLNKKIREWEEDYEELKDKYDGVVGELDDLKNSIIQEHINGFEKGLRQATFFHQDVDVTDSRFNVNKDVIDGKLVQEDEDSANEEAEEKATEEKKAGDPEEASVAVD
;
A
#
# COMPACT_ATOMS: atom_id res chain seq x y z
N MET A 1 -88.57 -35.46 -34.36
CA MET A 1 -87.73 -34.26 -34.54
C MET A 1 -87.78 -33.86 -35.99
N ASP A 2 -87.97 -32.57 -36.29
CA ASP A 2 -88.02 -32.05 -37.65
C ASP A 2 -86.60 -31.96 -38.26
N ALA A 3 -86.44 -32.35 -39.53
CA ALA A 3 -85.16 -32.37 -40.23
C ALA A 3 -84.53 -30.97 -40.31
N ASP A 4 -85.35 -29.94 -40.46
CA ASP A 4 -84.93 -28.53 -40.48
C ASP A 4 -84.30 -28.07 -39.16
N HIS A 5 -84.75 -28.63 -38.04
CA HIS A 5 -84.20 -28.31 -36.73
C HIS A 5 -82.77 -28.86 -36.58
N ILE A 6 -82.50 -30.06 -37.11
CA ILE A 6 -81.19 -30.71 -37.03
C ILE A 6 -80.16 -29.99 -37.91
N VAL A 7 -80.54 -29.63 -39.14
CA VAL A 7 -79.64 -28.87 -40.03
C VAL A 7 -79.25 -27.53 -39.39
N ARG A 8 -80.20 -26.84 -38.76
CA ARG A 8 -79.95 -25.56 -38.07
C ARG A 8 -78.98 -25.69 -36.88
N THR A 9 -79.06 -26.76 -36.09
CA THR A 9 -78.13 -26.98 -34.97
C THR A 9 -76.74 -27.38 -35.44
N MET A 10 -76.63 -28.20 -36.49
CA MET A 10 -75.36 -28.57 -37.10
C MET A 10 -74.63 -27.36 -37.69
N VAL A 11 -75.34 -26.47 -38.41
CA VAL A 11 -74.75 -25.23 -38.93
C VAL A 11 -74.25 -24.33 -37.80
N LYS A 12 -75.05 -24.15 -36.74
CA LYS A 12 -74.63 -23.36 -35.56
C LYS A 12 -73.40 -23.96 -34.87
N PHE A 13 -73.35 -25.29 -34.75
CA PHE A 13 -72.20 -25.99 -34.18
C PHE A 13 -70.96 -25.85 -35.07
N GLY A 14 -71.10 -26.06 -36.38
CA GLY A 14 -70.03 -25.89 -37.36
C GLY A 14 -69.46 -24.47 -37.39
N SER A 15 -70.31 -23.43 -37.38
CA SER A 15 -69.85 -22.04 -37.30
C SER A 15 -69.09 -21.76 -36.00
N LYS A 16 -69.57 -22.26 -34.86
CA LYS A 16 -68.86 -22.13 -33.57
C LYS A 16 -67.51 -22.86 -33.58
N ALA A 17 -67.46 -24.08 -34.12
CA ALA A 17 -66.24 -24.85 -34.26
C ALA A 17 -65.22 -24.13 -35.16
N LEU A 18 -65.64 -23.57 -36.30
CA LEU A 18 -64.77 -22.79 -37.19
C LEU A 18 -64.20 -21.55 -36.51
N ILE A 19 -65.01 -20.81 -35.75
CA ILE A 19 -64.56 -19.64 -34.99
C ILE A 19 -63.51 -20.05 -33.94
N LEU A 20 -63.75 -21.15 -33.22
CA LEU A 20 -62.79 -21.66 -32.23
C LEU A 20 -61.48 -22.11 -32.88
N SER A 21 -61.54 -22.87 -33.98
CA SER A 21 -60.36 -23.30 -34.73
C SER A 21 -59.52 -22.12 -35.21
N ARG A 22 -60.17 -21.06 -35.70
CA ARG A 22 -59.46 -19.84 -36.13
C ARG A 22 -58.80 -19.10 -34.96
N ARG A 23 -59.47 -19.01 -33.80
CA ARG A 23 -58.90 -18.40 -32.58
C ARG A 23 -57.70 -19.19 -32.06
N VAL A 24 -57.81 -20.51 -32.01
CA VAL A 24 -56.71 -21.40 -31.61
C VAL A 24 -55.54 -21.28 -32.58
N GLY A 25 -55.80 -21.30 -33.89
CA GLY A 25 -54.76 -21.11 -34.91
C GLY A 25 -54.05 -19.76 -34.78
N SER A 26 -54.80 -18.67 -34.53
CA SER A 26 -54.22 -17.34 -34.30
C SER A 26 -53.38 -17.26 -33.02
N LEU A 27 -53.82 -17.90 -31.94
CA LEU A 27 -53.04 -17.99 -30.70
C LEU A 27 -51.74 -18.77 -30.90
N TYR A 28 -51.79 -19.89 -31.63
CA TYR A 28 -50.61 -20.68 -31.95
C TYR A 28 -49.62 -19.88 -32.78
N LYS A 29 -50.08 -19.20 -33.83
CA LYS A 29 -49.27 -18.33 -34.67
C LYS A 29 -48.51 -17.28 -33.84
N ARG A 30 -49.23 -16.54 -32.98
CA ARG A 30 -48.63 -15.52 -32.10
C ARG A 30 -47.57 -16.10 -31.15
N LYS A 31 -47.78 -17.32 -30.63
CA LYS A 31 -46.79 -17.98 -29.77
C LYS A 31 -45.53 -18.38 -30.55
N VAL A 32 -45.68 -18.87 -31.78
CA VAL A 32 -44.55 -19.20 -32.65
C VAL A 32 -43.75 -17.95 -32.98
N ASP A 33 -44.41 -16.86 -33.38
CA ASP A 33 -43.75 -15.60 -33.70
C ASP A 33 -42.96 -15.06 -32.48
N LYS A 34 -43.55 -15.12 -31.26
CA LYS A 34 -42.86 -14.73 -30.01
C LYS A 34 -41.64 -15.60 -29.70
N LEU A 35 -41.73 -16.90 -29.94
CA LEU A 35 -40.60 -17.82 -29.72
C LEU A 35 -39.46 -17.56 -30.73
N GLU A 36 -39.79 -17.22 -31.97
CA GLU A 36 -38.80 -16.84 -32.98
C GLU A 36 -38.08 -15.54 -32.59
N GLU A 37 -38.81 -14.55 -32.09
CA GLU A 37 -38.23 -13.30 -31.56
C GLU A 37 -37.32 -13.55 -30.35
N GLU A 38 -37.76 -14.34 -29.37
CA GLU A 38 -36.97 -14.68 -28.18
C GLU A 38 -35.71 -15.46 -28.55
N LYS A 39 -35.80 -16.40 -29.50
CA LYS A 39 -34.64 -17.14 -30.00
C LYS A 39 -33.64 -16.21 -30.70
N ALA A 40 -34.11 -15.28 -31.52
CA ALA A 40 -33.26 -14.29 -32.18
C ALA A 40 -32.58 -13.36 -31.17
N ALA A 41 -33.29 -12.94 -30.11
CA ALA A 41 -32.72 -12.15 -29.02
C ALA A 41 -31.65 -12.94 -28.23
N LEU A 42 -31.91 -14.23 -27.97
CA LEU A 42 -30.96 -15.11 -27.28
C LEU A 42 -29.67 -15.31 -28.09
N GLU A 43 -29.77 -15.56 -29.40
CA GLU A 43 -28.57 -15.72 -30.24
C GLU A 43 -27.74 -14.44 -30.29
N LYS A 44 -28.36 -13.26 -30.43
CA LYS A 44 -27.66 -11.98 -30.36
C LYS A 44 -26.96 -11.77 -29.02
N ALA A 45 -27.62 -12.14 -27.92
CA ALA A 45 -27.03 -12.05 -26.59
C ALA A 45 -25.83 -13.01 -26.45
N LYS A 46 -25.94 -14.24 -26.98
CA LYS A 46 -24.84 -15.20 -26.96
C LYS A 46 -23.63 -14.70 -27.75
N GLU A 47 -23.85 -14.13 -28.94
CA GLU A 47 -22.79 -13.52 -29.76
C GLU A 47 -22.10 -12.35 -29.01
N SER A 48 -22.86 -11.46 -28.38
CA SER A 48 -22.29 -10.35 -27.61
C SER A 48 -21.48 -10.83 -26.40
N TRP A 49 -21.96 -11.85 -25.70
CA TRP A 49 -21.23 -12.51 -24.61
C TRP A 49 -19.92 -13.14 -25.09
N GLU A 50 -19.89 -13.74 -26.28
CA GLU A 50 -18.65 -14.28 -26.85
C GLU A 50 -17.64 -13.19 -27.22
N VAL A 51 -18.11 -12.04 -27.72
CA VAL A 51 -17.26 -10.87 -27.98
C VAL A 51 -16.65 -10.35 -26.68
N GLU A 52 -17.46 -10.16 -25.63
CA GLU A 52 -16.97 -9.66 -24.34
C GLU A 52 -16.02 -10.67 -23.68
N ARG A 53 -16.30 -11.98 -23.79
CA ARG A 53 -15.39 -13.02 -23.30
C ARG A 53 -14.02 -12.93 -23.97
N LYS A 54 -13.97 -12.76 -25.31
CA LYS A 54 -12.70 -12.59 -26.04
C LYS A 54 -11.97 -11.33 -25.59
N ARG A 55 -12.70 -10.21 -25.43
CA ARG A 55 -12.16 -8.95 -24.92
C ARG A 55 -11.55 -9.13 -23.52
N LEU A 56 -12.24 -9.81 -22.62
CA LEU A 56 -11.76 -10.10 -21.26
C LEU A 56 -10.49 -10.95 -21.25
N VAL A 57 -10.39 -11.95 -22.14
CA VAL A 57 -9.15 -12.74 -22.28
C VAL A 57 -7.97 -11.84 -22.70
N THR A 58 -8.16 -10.96 -23.67
CA THR A 58 -7.13 -10.00 -24.08
C THR A 58 -6.75 -9.02 -22.96
N TRP A 59 -7.73 -8.55 -22.19
CA TRP A 59 -7.46 -7.71 -21.01
C TRP A 59 -6.66 -8.46 -19.95
N ARG A 60 -7.03 -9.71 -19.64
CA ARG A 60 -6.31 -10.55 -18.68
C ARG A 60 -4.84 -10.68 -19.03
N VAL A 61 -4.52 -10.98 -20.30
CA VAL A 61 -3.13 -11.13 -20.75
C VAL A 61 -2.35 -9.83 -20.56
N ARG A 62 -2.95 -8.68 -20.91
CA ARG A 62 -2.29 -7.36 -20.72
C ARG A 62 -2.05 -7.03 -19.24
N CYS A 63 -3.00 -7.37 -18.37
CA CYS A 63 -2.83 -7.20 -16.92
C CYS A 63 -1.66 -8.06 -16.41
N LEU A 64 -1.59 -9.33 -16.82
CA LEU A 64 -0.50 -10.23 -16.42
C LEU A 64 0.86 -9.76 -16.95
N ASP A 65 0.95 -9.31 -18.20
CA ASP A 65 2.19 -8.73 -18.76
C ASP A 65 2.64 -7.48 -17.96
N SER A 66 1.68 -6.61 -17.62
CA SER A 66 2.00 -5.42 -16.81
C SER A 66 2.44 -5.77 -15.38
N GLU A 67 1.84 -6.80 -14.78
CA GLU A 67 2.20 -7.31 -13.47
C GLU A 67 3.62 -7.91 -13.48
N GLU A 68 3.94 -8.73 -14.48
CA GLU A 68 5.28 -9.31 -14.66
C GLU A 68 6.34 -8.22 -14.83
N ARG A 69 6.05 -7.18 -15.63
CA ARG A 69 6.94 -6.03 -15.82
C ARG A 69 7.17 -5.25 -14.53
N LEU A 70 6.13 -5.05 -13.72
CA LEU A 70 6.26 -4.35 -12.44
C LEU A 70 7.05 -5.20 -11.43
N ASN A 71 6.76 -6.49 -11.33
CA ASN A 71 7.48 -7.41 -10.45
C ASN A 71 8.97 -7.51 -10.80
N LYS A 72 9.32 -7.44 -12.09
CA LYS A 72 10.74 -7.36 -12.52
C LYS A 72 11.43 -6.11 -12.00
N LYS A 73 10.78 -4.94 -12.14
CA LYS A 73 11.32 -3.66 -11.67
C LYS A 73 11.44 -3.60 -10.14
N ILE A 74 10.46 -4.18 -9.43
CA ILE A 74 10.50 -4.27 -7.96
C ILE A 74 11.76 -5.02 -7.54
N ARG A 75 12.04 -6.17 -8.16
CA ARG A 75 13.23 -6.96 -7.83
C ARG A 75 14.54 -6.24 -8.14
N GLU A 76 14.61 -5.58 -9.30
CA GLU A 76 15.78 -4.75 -9.66
C GLU A 76 16.03 -3.65 -8.60
N TRP A 77 14.98 -2.96 -8.15
CA TRP A 77 15.11 -1.94 -7.11
C TRP A 77 15.42 -2.50 -5.72
N GLU A 78 14.93 -3.69 -5.38
CA GLU A 78 15.28 -4.39 -4.14
C GLU A 78 16.79 -4.74 -4.13
N GLU A 79 17.32 -5.23 -5.25
CA GLU A 79 18.75 -5.52 -5.41
C GLU A 79 19.60 -4.25 -5.30
N ASP A 80 19.23 -3.18 -6.00
CA ASP A 80 19.90 -1.88 -5.93
C ASP A 80 19.90 -1.30 -4.50
N TYR A 81 18.79 -1.48 -3.77
CA TYR A 81 18.65 -0.98 -2.40
C TYR A 81 19.54 -1.74 -1.42
N GLU A 82 19.59 -3.07 -1.50
CA GLU A 82 20.50 -3.85 -0.66
C GLU A 82 21.97 -3.55 -0.99
N GLU A 83 22.33 -3.39 -2.26
CA GLU A 83 23.70 -2.97 -2.62
C GLU A 83 24.05 -1.59 -2.02
N LEU A 84 23.11 -0.64 -2.05
CA LEU A 84 23.31 0.68 -1.45
C LEU A 84 23.45 0.61 0.07
N LYS A 85 22.65 -0.24 0.72
CA LYS A 85 22.68 -0.44 2.17
C LYS A 85 24.00 -1.08 2.61
N ASP A 86 24.49 -2.09 1.90
CA ASP A 86 25.79 -2.70 2.16
C ASP A 86 26.93 -1.69 2.04
N LYS A 87 26.88 -0.79 1.04
CA LYS A 87 27.86 0.31 0.91
C LYS A 87 27.78 1.29 2.08
N TYR A 88 26.58 1.66 2.49
CA TYR A 88 26.38 2.56 3.63
C TYR A 88 26.96 1.95 4.92
N ASP A 89 26.61 0.70 5.22
CA ASP A 89 27.11 0.00 6.41
C ASP A 89 28.64 -0.14 6.37
N GLY A 90 29.22 -0.39 5.19
CA GLY A 90 30.67 -0.39 4.98
C GLY A 90 31.33 0.94 5.31
N VAL A 91 30.83 2.05 4.76
CA VAL A 91 31.35 3.41 5.02
C VAL A 91 31.18 3.81 6.48
N VAL A 92 30.07 3.44 7.13
CA VAL A 92 29.85 3.68 8.56
C VAL A 92 30.88 2.93 9.40
N GLY A 93 31.21 1.69 9.05
CA GLY A 93 32.27 0.91 9.71
C GLY A 93 33.64 1.57 9.57
N GLU A 94 34.01 1.99 8.36
CA GLU A 94 35.27 2.70 8.11
C GLU A 94 35.38 4.02 8.90
N LEU A 95 34.25 4.72 9.06
CA LEU A 95 34.19 5.95 9.85
C LEU A 95 34.42 5.70 11.35
N ASP A 96 33.87 4.62 11.90
CA ASP A 96 34.09 4.25 13.30
C ASP A 96 35.54 3.82 13.55
N ASP A 97 36.11 3.02 12.65
CA ASP A 97 37.53 2.63 12.69
C ASP A 97 38.45 3.85 12.66
N LEU A 98 38.16 4.81 11.76
CA LEU A 98 38.91 6.06 11.67
C LEU A 98 38.78 6.89 12.94
N LYS A 99 37.56 7.06 13.46
CA LYS A 99 37.31 7.77 14.73
C LYS A 99 38.11 7.15 15.88
N ASN A 100 38.10 5.82 15.99
CA ASN A 100 38.87 5.11 17.00
C ASN A 100 40.38 5.31 16.83
N SER A 101 40.88 5.27 15.61
CA SER A 101 42.30 5.55 15.31
C SER A 101 42.71 6.95 15.75
N ILE A 102 41.93 7.97 15.40
CA ILE A 102 42.19 9.37 15.78
C ILE A 102 42.21 9.51 17.30
N ILE A 103 41.21 8.97 18.01
CA ILE A 103 41.14 9.01 19.47
C ILE A 103 42.39 8.38 20.08
N GLN A 104 42.82 7.21 19.58
CA GLN A 104 44.01 6.52 20.10
C GLN A 104 45.30 7.29 19.84
N GLU A 105 45.47 7.89 18.66
CA GLU A 105 46.62 8.74 18.37
C GLU A 105 46.69 9.95 19.31
N HIS A 106 45.55 10.60 19.56
CA HIS A 106 45.45 11.70 20.50
C HIS A 106 45.81 11.26 21.92
N ILE A 107 45.21 10.18 22.44
CA ILE A 107 45.53 9.64 23.77
C ILE A 107 47.03 9.38 23.90
N ASN A 108 47.62 8.68 22.92
CA ASN A 108 49.05 8.40 22.90
C ASN A 108 49.90 9.68 22.86
N GLY A 109 49.49 10.69 22.09
CA GLY A 109 50.13 12.00 22.03
C GLY A 109 50.10 12.72 23.39
N PHE A 110 48.95 12.72 24.05
CA PHE A 110 48.79 13.29 25.39
C PHE A 110 49.66 12.57 26.42
N GLU A 111 49.63 11.24 26.47
CA GLU A 111 50.47 10.46 27.37
C GLU A 111 51.97 10.70 27.14
N LYS A 112 52.39 10.86 25.88
CA LYS A 112 53.77 11.24 25.55
C LYS A 112 54.13 12.61 26.12
N GLY A 113 53.27 13.62 25.94
CA GLY A 113 53.47 14.95 26.50
C GLY A 113 53.50 14.93 28.03
N LEU A 114 52.65 14.12 28.65
CA LEU A 114 52.59 13.94 30.10
C LEU A 114 53.91 13.40 30.65
N ARG A 115 54.46 12.34 30.04
CA ARG A 115 55.78 11.78 30.41
C ARG A 115 56.90 12.82 30.26
N GLN A 116 56.86 13.66 29.23
CA GLN A 116 57.83 14.75 29.05
C GLN A 116 57.71 15.77 30.19
N ALA A 117 56.51 16.20 30.54
CA ALA A 117 56.28 17.16 31.62
C ALA A 117 56.79 16.62 32.97
N THR A 118 56.46 15.37 33.32
CA THR A 118 56.95 14.71 34.54
C THR A 118 58.48 14.63 34.59
N PHE A 119 59.12 14.39 33.44
CA PHE A 119 60.58 14.31 33.36
C PHE A 119 61.25 15.68 33.65
N PHE A 120 60.72 16.77 33.09
CA PHE A 120 61.26 18.11 33.28
C PHE A 120 60.87 18.76 34.61
N HIS A 121 59.73 18.38 35.21
CA HIS A 121 59.19 18.93 36.45
C HIS A 121 58.94 17.81 37.47
N GLN A 122 60.03 17.27 38.05
CA GLN A 122 59.98 16.11 38.96
C GLN A 122 59.25 16.38 40.29
N ASP A 123 59.07 17.65 40.64
CA ASP A 123 58.32 18.13 41.80
C ASP A 123 56.80 18.19 41.57
N VAL A 124 56.35 18.02 40.32
CA VAL A 124 54.93 18.01 39.95
C VAL A 124 54.45 16.56 39.83
N ASP A 125 53.60 16.15 40.77
CA ASP A 125 52.93 14.84 40.72
C ASP A 125 51.76 14.89 39.72
N VAL A 126 51.82 14.01 38.73
CA VAL A 126 50.83 13.86 37.66
C VAL A 126 49.51 13.29 38.16
N THR A 127 49.55 12.61 39.31
CA THR A 127 48.37 12.04 39.97
C THR A 127 47.76 13.00 41.00
N ASP A 128 48.30 14.22 41.12
CA ASP A 128 47.76 15.25 42.00
C ASP A 128 46.34 15.63 41.56
N SER A 129 45.37 15.45 42.48
CA SER A 129 43.96 15.79 42.29
C SER A 129 43.67 17.24 41.86
N ARG A 130 44.65 18.15 41.99
CA ARG A 130 44.58 19.52 41.47
C ARG A 130 44.56 19.56 39.93
N PHE A 131 45.11 18.54 39.26
CA PHE A 131 44.99 18.35 37.81
C PHE A 131 43.78 17.45 37.51
N ASN A 132 42.71 18.04 37.01
CA ASN A 132 41.49 17.31 36.65
C ASN A 132 41.03 17.75 35.27
N VAL A 133 41.08 16.83 34.30
CA VAL A 133 40.74 17.09 32.89
C VAL A 133 39.26 17.38 32.67
N ASN A 134 38.38 17.09 33.64
CA ASN A 134 36.95 17.41 33.57
C ASN A 134 36.65 18.81 34.16
N LYS A 135 37.68 19.63 34.37
CA LYS A 135 37.56 20.99 34.90
C LYS A 135 38.35 21.95 34.03
N ASP A 136 37.75 23.10 33.72
CA ASP A 136 38.40 24.19 32.98
C ASP A 136 38.75 25.36 33.92
N VAL A 137 39.61 26.27 33.46
CA VAL A 137 40.05 27.46 34.20
C VAL A 137 39.32 28.70 33.69
N ILE A 138 38.30 29.14 34.43
CA ILE A 138 37.54 30.37 34.15
C ILE A 138 37.85 31.39 35.24
N ASP A 139 38.25 32.61 34.84
CA ASP A 139 38.60 33.71 35.74
C ASP A 139 39.61 33.32 36.84
N GLY A 140 40.55 32.42 36.51
CA GLY A 140 41.59 31.93 37.43
C GLY A 140 41.10 30.91 38.46
N LYS A 141 39.91 30.31 38.29
CA LYS A 141 39.36 29.25 39.14
C LYS A 141 39.09 27.98 38.34
N LEU A 142 39.31 26.80 38.94
CA LEU A 142 38.92 25.51 38.37
C LEU A 142 37.42 25.29 38.55
N VAL A 143 36.69 25.25 37.45
CA VAL A 143 35.23 25.03 37.38
C VAL A 143 34.99 23.70 36.67
N GLN A 144 33.98 22.91 37.09
CA GLN A 144 33.61 21.71 36.33
C GLN A 144 33.12 22.13 34.95
N GLU A 145 33.54 21.41 33.91
CA GLU A 145 32.80 21.43 32.66
C GLU A 145 31.47 20.72 32.96
N ASP A 146 30.43 21.50 33.26
CA ASP A 146 29.09 20.96 33.34
C ASP A 146 28.73 20.39 31.96
N GLU A 147 28.19 19.16 31.90
CA GLU A 147 27.77 18.51 30.64
C GLU A 147 26.63 19.25 29.89
N ASP A 148 26.15 20.37 30.43
CA ASP A 148 25.01 21.12 29.92
C ASP A 148 25.42 22.26 28.97
N SER A 149 25.97 21.89 27.81
CA SER A 149 25.64 22.57 26.54
C SER A 149 25.11 21.60 25.49
N ALA A 150 24.97 20.32 25.85
CA ALA A 150 24.22 19.34 25.07
C ALA A 150 22.71 19.54 25.28
N ASN A 151 22.14 20.57 24.63
CA ASN A 151 20.90 20.51 23.86
C ASN A 151 20.35 21.93 23.59
N GLU A 152 21.07 22.70 22.79
CA GLU A 152 20.50 23.88 22.13
C GLU A 152 20.80 23.81 20.63
N GLU A 153 20.29 22.76 19.96
CA GLU A 153 19.88 22.84 18.54
C GLU A 153 19.00 21.65 18.15
N ALA A 154 17.70 21.94 18.06
CA ALA A 154 16.70 21.31 17.19
C ALA A 154 16.26 19.85 17.47
N GLU A 155 15.55 19.62 18.57
CA GLU A 155 14.26 18.91 18.44
C GLU A 155 13.22 19.91 17.92
N GLU A 156 13.06 19.98 16.59
CA GLU A 156 11.86 20.50 15.97
C GLU A 156 10.69 19.56 16.30
N LYS A 157 10.12 19.72 17.49
CA LYS A 157 8.80 19.20 17.85
C LYS A 157 7.91 20.34 18.32
N ALA A 158 7.39 21.07 17.34
CA ALA A 158 6.17 21.85 17.50
C ALA A 158 5.29 21.74 16.24
N THR A 159 4.90 20.51 15.89
CA THR A 159 3.63 20.27 15.18
C THR A 159 2.91 19.06 15.78
N GLU A 160 2.40 19.22 17.00
CA GLU A 160 1.13 18.58 17.37
C GLU A 160 0.16 19.66 17.84
N GLU A 161 -0.44 20.38 16.87
CA GLU A 161 -1.83 20.81 17.05
C GLU A 161 -2.72 19.62 16.66
N LYS A 162 -3.15 18.86 17.66
CA LYS A 162 -4.46 18.22 17.61
C LYS A 162 -5.42 19.03 18.47
N LYS A 163 -6.50 19.51 17.85
CA LYS A 163 -7.87 18.98 18.03
C LYS A 163 -8.92 20.10 18.07
N ALA A 164 -9.76 20.14 17.03
CA ALA A 164 -11.19 20.45 17.16
C ALA A 164 -11.93 19.80 15.98
N GLY A 165 -12.73 18.76 16.29
CA GLY A 165 -13.53 18.01 15.32
C GLY A 165 -13.93 16.64 15.87
N ASP A 166 -15.01 16.67 16.66
CA ASP A 166 -15.66 15.60 17.42
C ASP A 166 -16.10 14.37 16.58
N PRO A 167 -16.11 13.13 17.12
CA PRO A 167 -16.70 11.96 16.48
C PRO A 167 -18.15 11.76 16.97
N GLU A 168 -19.13 11.83 16.07
CA GLU A 168 -20.50 11.40 16.39
C GLU A 168 -20.64 9.88 16.15
N GLU A 169 -21.21 9.22 17.16
CA GLU A 169 -21.35 7.78 17.35
C GLU A 169 -22.07 7.03 16.22
N ALA A 170 -21.62 5.79 16.01
CA ALA A 170 -22.43 4.75 15.42
C ALA A 170 -23.52 4.30 16.42
N SER A 171 -24.79 4.40 16.03
CA SER A 171 -25.85 3.55 16.56
C SER A 171 -26.45 2.72 15.42
N VAL A 172 -26.02 1.47 15.32
CA VAL A 172 -26.82 0.39 14.72
C VAL A 172 -27.70 -0.15 15.84
N ALA A 173 -29.02 0.07 15.73
CA ALA A 173 -30.01 -0.65 16.51
C ALA A 173 -31.10 -1.16 15.55
N VAL A 174 -31.43 -2.42 15.79
CA VAL A 174 -32.37 -3.30 15.10
C VAL A 174 -33.81 -2.86 15.39
N ASP A 175 -34.62 -2.72 14.33
CA ASP A 175 -35.98 -3.29 14.19
C ASP A 175 -36.48 -3.07 12.74
#